data_AF-A0A8T3M0S0-F1
#
_entry.id   AF-A0A8T3M0S0-F1
#
_cell.length_a   1.000
_cell.length_b   1.000
_cell.length_c   1.000
_cell.angle_alpha   90.00
_cell.angle_beta   90.00
_cell.angle_gamma   90.00
#
_symmetry.space_group_name_H-M   'P 1'
#
loop_
_entity.id
_entity.type
_entity.pdbx_description
1 polymer ?
#
loop_
_entity_poly.entity_id
_entity_poly.type
_entity_poly.pdbx_seq_one_letter_code
_entity_poly.pdbx_strand_id
1 'polypeptide(L)'
;MTREVRIGVAMVAALGAFVIFMLVVGSLGGTRPEVDPLTVEEALAGGDPVAAWGSDELHVAGWYAELDADCTGDKGGADVAAAWLQRDCPLRVLLPSQPDAGVMQDELLRDGLLLAAPLGNAFPSRAEPTGPNLRGQQLVFVGHFADDAAASCVPERAERCRMTFVVEDYDEMVR
;
A
#
# COMPACT_ATOMS: atom_id res chain seq x y z
N MET A 1 28.84 -19.58 -51.62
CA MET A 1 28.53 -19.47 -50.17
C MET A 1 29.06 -20.71 -49.48
N THR A 2 30.08 -20.59 -48.64
CA THR A 2 30.75 -21.72 -47.99
C THR A 2 29.96 -22.25 -46.79
N ARG A 3 30.26 -23.47 -46.34
CA ARG A 3 29.56 -24.12 -45.22
C ARG A 3 29.66 -23.30 -43.93
N GLU A 4 30.80 -22.64 -43.69
CA GLU A 4 30.98 -21.78 -42.52
C GLU A 4 30.07 -20.55 -42.56
N VAL A 5 29.86 -19.95 -43.73
CA VAL A 5 28.94 -18.80 -43.88
C VAL A 5 27.50 -19.20 -43.56
N ARG A 6 27.07 -20.42 -43.95
CA ARG A 6 25.72 -20.92 -43.62
C ARG A 6 25.53 -21.17 -42.13
N ILE A 7 26.57 -21.69 -41.45
CA ILE A 7 26.53 -21.93 -40.00
C ILE A 7 26.49 -20.59 -39.25
N GLY A 8 27.29 -19.61 -39.67
CA GLY A 8 27.30 -18.27 -39.07
C GLY A 8 25.94 -17.56 -39.20
N VAL A 9 25.31 -17.60 -40.38
CA VAL A 9 23.98 -17.02 -40.61
C VAL A 9 22.92 -17.72 -39.76
N ALA A 10 22.97 -19.05 -39.64
CA ALA A 10 22.03 -19.80 -38.82
C ALA A 10 22.14 -19.45 -37.32
N MET A 11 23.36 -19.26 -36.80
CA MET A 11 23.57 -18.83 -35.41
C MET A 11 23.00 -17.44 -35.14
N VAL A 12 23.23 -16.48 -36.05
CA VAL A 12 22.72 -15.11 -35.91
C VAL A 12 21.18 -15.11 -35.95
N ALA A 13 20.58 -15.89 -36.85
CA ALA A 13 19.13 -16.03 -36.93
C ALA A 13 18.54 -16.65 -35.66
N ALA A 14 19.19 -17.68 -35.10
CA ALA A 14 18.77 -18.32 -33.85
C ALA A 14 18.87 -17.36 -32.66
N LEU A 15 19.95 -16.57 -32.58
CA LEU A 15 20.12 -15.57 -31.53
C LEU A 15 19.06 -14.46 -31.64
N GLY A 16 18.80 -13.97 -32.86
CA GLY A 16 17.75 -12.99 -33.11
C GLY A 16 16.36 -13.50 -32.74
N ALA A 17 16.04 -14.74 -33.11
CA ALA A 17 14.80 -15.40 -32.73
C ALA A 17 14.66 -15.58 -31.21
N PHE A 18 15.75 -15.90 -30.52
CA PHE A 18 15.77 -16.02 -29.06
C PHE A 18 15.54 -14.67 -28.37
N VAL A 19 16.17 -13.59 -28.85
CA VAL A 19 15.95 -12.23 -28.33
C VAL A 19 14.50 -11.80 -28.56
N ILE A 20 13.96 -12.02 -29.75
CA ILE A 20 12.54 -11.73 -30.05
C ILE A 20 11.63 -12.56 -29.16
N PHE A 21 11.93 -13.84 -28.95
CA PHE A 21 11.18 -14.71 -28.04
C PHE A 21 11.22 -14.18 -26.60
N MET A 22 12.38 -13.77 -26.10
CA MET A 22 12.48 -13.16 -24.76
C MET A 22 11.74 -11.83 -24.66
N LEU A 23 11.75 -11.00 -25.71
CA LEU A 23 11.00 -9.75 -25.73
C LEU A 23 9.48 -10.00 -25.79
N VAL A 24 9.04 -10.96 -26.59
CA VAL A 24 7.61 -11.32 -26.70
C VAL A 24 7.12 -12.00 -25.42
N VAL A 25 7.86 -12.96 -24.88
CA VAL A 25 7.49 -13.65 -23.63
C VAL A 25 7.61 -12.71 -22.42
N GLY A 26 8.61 -11.83 -22.40
CA GLY A 26 8.71 -10.77 -21.38
C GLY A 26 7.60 -9.71 -21.50
N SER A 27 7.17 -9.39 -22.72
CA SER A 27 6.02 -8.51 -22.99
C SER A 27 4.67 -9.19 -22.75
N LEU A 28 4.63 -10.52 -22.75
CA LEU A 28 3.48 -11.33 -22.31
C LEU A 28 3.51 -11.59 -20.81
N GLY A 29 4.47 -11.00 -20.07
CA GLY A 29 4.38 -10.82 -18.64
C GLY A 29 3.02 -10.17 -18.36
N GLY A 30 2.12 -10.98 -17.82
CA GLY A 30 0.69 -10.72 -17.87
C GLY A 30 0.37 -9.28 -17.52
N THR A 31 -0.51 -8.67 -18.29
CA THR A 31 -1.42 -7.68 -17.73
C THR A 31 -1.93 -8.31 -16.45
N ARG A 32 -1.42 -7.87 -15.27
CA ARG A 32 -2.11 -8.11 -14.02
C ARG A 32 -3.57 -7.79 -14.35
N PRO A 33 -4.54 -8.71 -14.13
CA PRO A 33 -5.94 -8.33 -14.28
C PRO A 33 -6.06 -6.99 -13.57
N GLU A 34 -6.52 -5.95 -14.26
CA GLU A 34 -6.68 -4.63 -13.67
C GLU A 34 -7.57 -4.83 -12.44
N VAL A 35 -6.93 -4.93 -11.27
CA VAL A 35 -7.64 -4.97 -10.00
C VAL A 35 -8.10 -3.54 -9.86
N ASP A 36 -9.36 -3.32 -10.21
CA ASP A 36 -10.01 -2.02 -10.04
C ASP A 36 -9.96 -1.70 -8.54
N PRO A 37 -9.17 -0.70 -8.12
CA PRO A 37 -8.95 -0.45 -6.71
C PRO A 37 -10.24 0.08 -6.09
N LEU A 38 -10.55 -0.38 -4.89
CA LEU A 38 -11.64 0.16 -4.08
C LEU A 38 -11.35 1.60 -3.71
N THR A 39 -12.38 2.45 -3.66
CA THR A 39 -12.25 3.74 -2.98
C THR A 39 -12.21 3.55 -1.46
N VAL A 40 -11.75 4.58 -0.74
CA VAL A 40 -11.81 4.58 0.74
C VAL A 40 -13.25 4.40 1.24
N GLU A 41 -14.23 5.01 0.58
CA GLU A 41 -15.64 4.86 0.94
C GLU A 41 -16.15 3.43 0.73
N GLU A 42 -15.71 2.76 -0.33
CA GLU A 42 -16.08 1.37 -0.61
C GLU A 42 -15.44 0.41 0.39
N ALA A 43 -14.16 0.62 0.73
CA ALA A 43 -13.47 -0.19 1.73
C ALA A 43 -14.15 -0.09 3.11
N LEU A 44 -14.70 1.08 3.46
CA LEU A 44 -15.40 1.35 4.71
C LEU A 44 -16.93 1.17 4.63
N ALA A 45 -17.46 0.79 3.46
CA ALA A 45 -18.90 0.65 3.27
C ALA A 45 -19.48 -0.43 4.21
N GLY A 46 -20.56 -0.10 4.92
CA GLY A 46 -21.19 -1.01 5.88
C GLY A 46 -20.61 -0.96 7.30
N GLY A 47 -19.60 -0.13 7.54
CA GLY A 47 -19.12 0.26 8.87
C GLY A 47 -18.08 -0.67 9.50
N ASP A 48 -18.21 -1.99 9.36
CA ASP A 48 -17.20 -2.95 9.83
C ASP A 48 -16.43 -3.58 8.65
N PRO A 49 -15.24 -3.06 8.31
CA PRO A 49 -14.44 -3.60 7.20
C PRO A 49 -13.96 -5.04 7.48
N VAL A 50 -13.83 -5.44 8.74
CA VAL A 50 -13.43 -6.80 9.11
C VAL A 50 -14.52 -7.80 8.74
N ALA A 51 -15.79 -7.44 8.96
CA ALA A 51 -16.91 -8.29 8.56
C ALA A 51 -17.10 -8.37 7.05
N ALA A 52 -16.76 -7.30 6.31
CA ALA A 52 -16.90 -7.23 4.86
C ALA A 52 -15.78 -7.97 4.11
N TRP A 53 -14.53 -7.76 4.54
CA TRP A 53 -13.34 -8.17 3.79
C TRP A 53 -12.43 -9.15 4.55
N GLY A 54 -12.56 -9.25 5.87
CA GLY A 54 -11.71 -10.13 6.68
C GLY A 54 -10.22 -9.88 6.43
N SER A 55 -9.50 -10.94 6.06
CA SER A 55 -8.07 -10.91 5.73
C SER A 55 -7.81 -10.98 4.22
N ASP A 56 -8.81 -10.67 3.39
CA ASP A 56 -8.62 -10.66 1.94
C ASP A 56 -7.67 -9.53 1.54
N GLU A 57 -6.82 -9.79 0.54
CA GLU A 57 -5.97 -8.77 -0.07
C GLU A 57 -6.83 -7.78 -0.85
N LEU A 58 -6.68 -6.50 -0.54
CA LEU A 58 -7.41 -5.39 -1.16
C LEU A 58 -6.43 -4.40 -1.77
N HIS A 59 -6.91 -3.75 -2.81
CA HIS A 59 -6.28 -2.58 -3.41
C HIS A 59 -7.18 -1.38 -3.10
N VAL A 60 -6.69 -0.41 -2.33
CA VAL A 60 -7.47 0.76 -1.92
C VAL A 60 -6.82 2.03 -2.41
N ALA A 61 -7.56 2.81 -3.20
CA ALA A 61 -7.15 4.09 -3.74
C ALA A 61 -7.66 5.26 -2.89
N GLY A 62 -6.80 6.24 -2.64
CA GLY A 62 -7.20 7.49 -2.00
C GLY A 62 -6.05 8.46 -1.77
N TRP A 63 -6.34 9.56 -1.08
CA TRP A 63 -5.39 10.62 -0.78
C TRP A 63 -4.60 10.30 0.47
N TYR A 64 -3.30 10.10 0.32
CA TYR A 64 -2.42 9.78 1.45
C TYR A 64 -2.09 11.01 2.28
N ALA A 65 -2.22 10.88 3.59
CA ALA A 65 -1.76 11.85 4.57
C ALA A 65 -0.99 11.15 5.71
N GLU A 66 0.11 11.78 6.14
CA GLU A 66 0.87 11.36 7.33
C GLU A 66 1.10 12.55 8.25
N LEU A 67 0.81 12.38 9.55
CA LEU A 67 1.27 13.25 10.63
C LEU A 67 2.31 12.50 11.47
N ASP A 68 3.56 12.96 11.46
CA ASP A 68 4.64 12.40 12.27
C ASP A 68 4.98 13.31 13.45
N ALA A 69 5.69 14.41 13.20
CA ALA A 69 6.18 15.32 14.25
C ALA A 69 5.08 16.02 15.05
N ASP A 70 3.91 16.25 14.42
CA ASP A 70 2.77 16.96 15.00
C ASP A 70 1.69 16.00 15.55
N CYS A 71 1.92 14.69 15.46
CA CYS A 71 1.02 13.68 16.00
C CYS A 71 1.13 13.59 17.52
N THR A 72 -0.02 13.52 18.19
CA THR A 72 -0.13 13.27 19.63
C THR A 72 -0.64 11.85 19.88
N GLY A 73 0.10 11.09 20.70
CA GLY A 73 -0.26 9.73 21.08
C GLY A 73 1.00 8.90 21.35
N ASP A 74 0.83 7.60 21.60
CA ASP A 74 1.99 6.74 21.80
C ASP A 74 2.58 6.20 20.50
N LYS A 75 3.82 5.73 20.60
CA LYS A 75 4.57 5.12 19.50
C LYS A 75 4.42 3.61 19.45
N GLY A 76 3.44 3.05 20.17
CA GLY A 76 3.19 1.61 20.31
C GLY A 76 3.26 1.11 21.75
N GLY A 77 2.69 -0.07 21.97
CA GLY A 77 2.75 -0.81 23.24
C GLY A 77 4.08 -1.51 23.50
N ALA A 78 4.23 -2.15 24.66
CA ALA A 78 5.46 -2.87 25.04
C ALA A 78 5.69 -4.18 24.26
N ASP A 79 4.64 -4.73 23.65
CA ASP A 79 4.72 -5.95 22.85
C ASP A 79 5.19 -5.65 21.43
N VAL A 80 6.41 -6.09 21.09
CA VAL A 80 7.03 -5.87 19.79
C VAL A 80 6.21 -6.48 18.65
N ALA A 81 5.44 -7.54 18.90
CA ALA A 81 4.65 -8.22 17.87
C ALA A 81 3.50 -7.34 17.32
N ALA A 82 2.92 -6.48 18.16
CA ALA A 82 1.78 -5.64 17.81
C ALA A 82 2.01 -4.13 18.04
N ALA A 83 3.16 -3.73 18.57
CA ALA A 83 3.48 -2.32 18.84
C ALA A 83 3.37 -1.45 17.58
N TRP A 84 3.66 -2.01 16.41
CA TRP A 84 3.54 -1.31 15.14
C TRP A 84 2.10 -1.03 14.71
N LEU A 85 1.17 -1.90 15.11
CA LEU A 85 -0.28 -1.77 14.83
C LEU A 85 -0.98 -0.93 15.91
N GLN A 86 -0.44 -0.94 17.13
CA GLN A 86 -1.00 -0.24 18.28
C GLN A 86 -0.61 1.23 18.37
N ARG A 87 0.40 1.68 17.64
CA ARG A 87 0.89 3.06 17.72
C ARG A 87 -0.18 4.05 17.25
N ASP A 88 -0.20 5.21 17.89
CA ASP A 88 -0.97 6.36 17.41
C ASP A 88 -0.13 7.23 16.46
N CYS A 89 1.20 7.25 16.68
CA CYS A 89 2.14 8.07 15.91
C CYS A 89 3.30 7.25 15.30
N PRO A 90 3.72 7.57 14.06
CA PRO A 90 3.11 8.54 13.15
C PRO A 90 1.72 8.09 12.68
N LEU A 91 0.78 9.03 12.61
CA LEU A 91 -0.56 8.78 12.09
C LEU A 91 -0.49 8.76 10.57
N ARG A 92 -0.98 7.68 9.97
CA ARG A 92 -1.09 7.51 8.52
C ARG A 92 -2.50 7.17 8.17
N VAL A 93 -3.04 7.88 7.18
CA VAL A 93 -4.39 7.64 6.70
C VAL A 93 -4.48 7.73 5.19
N LEU A 94 -5.48 7.04 4.65
CA LEU A 94 -5.96 7.23 3.29
C LEU A 94 -7.33 7.91 3.34
N LEU A 95 -7.48 9.03 2.63
CA LEU A 95 -8.73 9.79 2.62
C LEU A 95 -9.45 9.69 1.27
N PRO A 96 -10.79 9.79 1.27
CA PRO A 96 -11.57 9.83 0.03
C PRO A 96 -11.30 11.08 -0.81
N SER A 97 -11.04 12.20 -0.16
CA SER A 97 -10.77 13.50 -0.78
C SER A 97 -9.47 14.11 -0.26
N GLN A 98 -8.85 14.97 -1.06
CA GLN A 98 -7.63 15.68 -0.67
C GLN A 98 -7.91 16.54 0.57
N PRO A 99 -7.20 16.34 1.69
CA PRO A 99 -7.37 17.18 2.87
C PRO A 99 -6.70 18.55 2.67
N ASP A 100 -7.16 19.54 3.44
CA ASP A 100 -6.54 20.86 3.50
C ASP A 100 -5.16 20.80 4.18
N ALA A 101 -4.27 21.75 3.84
CA ALA A 101 -2.93 21.83 4.43
C ALA A 101 -2.92 22.05 5.95
N GLY A 102 -4.03 22.54 6.52
CA GLY A 102 -4.22 22.75 7.95
C GLY A 102 -5.01 21.66 8.67
N VAL A 103 -5.20 20.49 8.04
CA VAL A 103 -5.99 19.39 8.59
C VAL A 103 -5.46 18.92 9.95
N MET A 104 -6.36 18.71 10.90
CA MET A 104 -6.02 18.28 12.25
C MET A 104 -6.09 16.75 12.40
N GLN A 105 -5.37 16.22 13.40
CA GLN A 105 -5.30 14.77 13.67
C GLN A 105 -6.67 14.12 13.87
N ASP A 106 -7.60 14.79 14.57
CA ASP A 106 -8.96 14.29 14.82
C ASP A 106 -9.81 14.23 13.54
N GLU A 107 -9.57 15.14 12.60
CA GLU A 107 -10.22 15.12 11.29
C GLU A 107 -9.71 13.94 10.46
N LEU A 108 -8.39 13.72 10.44
CA LEU A 108 -7.78 12.56 9.76
C LEU A 108 -8.29 11.24 10.32
N LEU A 109 -8.43 11.11 11.65
CA LEU A 109 -8.94 9.90 12.30
C LEU A 109 -10.43 9.66 12.03
N ARG A 110 -11.20 10.72 11.82
CA ARG A 110 -12.64 10.63 11.57
C ARG A 110 -12.95 10.27 10.12
N ASP A 111 -12.21 10.87 9.18
CA ASP A 111 -12.53 10.81 7.76
C ASP A 111 -11.62 9.84 6.98
N GLY A 112 -10.53 9.37 7.59
CA GLY A 112 -9.51 8.55 6.94
C GLY A 112 -9.52 7.08 7.35
N LEU A 113 -9.16 6.22 6.41
CA LEU A 113 -8.79 4.83 6.65
C LEU A 113 -7.41 4.78 7.31
N LEU A 114 -7.34 4.27 8.54
CA LEU A 114 -6.07 4.11 9.27
C LEU A 114 -5.15 3.10 8.57
N LEU A 115 -3.88 3.48 8.44
CA LEU A 115 -2.85 2.64 7.81
C LEU A 115 -1.76 2.28 8.83
N ALA A 116 -1.37 1.01 8.86
CA ALA A 116 -0.22 0.53 9.61
C ALA A 116 0.59 -0.48 8.78
N ALA A 117 1.86 -0.67 9.12
CA ALA A 117 2.68 -1.71 8.51
C ALA A 117 3.74 -2.21 9.51
N PRO A 118 4.09 -3.51 9.47
CA PRO A 118 5.06 -4.10 10.37
C PRO A 118 6.49 -3.56 10.20
N LEU A 119 6.89 -3.11 8.98
CA LEU A 119 8.23 -2.58 8.69
C LEU A 119 8.21 -1.43 7.68
N GLY A 120 9.11 -0.45 7.88
CA GLY A 120 9.00 0.94 7.40
C GLY A 120 9.16 1.25 5.90
N ASN A 121 9.09 0.26 5.01
CA ASN A 121 9.16 0.49 3.55
C ASN A 121 7.79 0.48 2.86
N ALA A 122 6.71 0.19 3.60
CA ALA A 122 5.36 0.11 3.06
C ALA A 122 4.70 1.49 2.81
N PHE A 123 5.42 2.59 3.10
CA PHE A 123 4.90 3.94 2.95
C PHE A 123 5.85 4.81 2.14
N PRO A 124 5.31 5.73 1.32
CA PRO A 124 6.13 6.68 0.58
C PRO A 124 6.95 7.57 1.50
N SER A 125 8.15 7.95 1.02
CA SER A 125 9.01 8.89 1.73
C SER A 125 8.33 10.25 1.90
N ARG A 126 8.65 10.94 3.00
CA ARG A 126 8.14 12.29 3.27
C ARG A 126 8.65 13.30 2.24
N ALA A 127 7.75 14.19 1.80
CA ALA A 127 8.13 15.34 0.99
C ALA A 127 8.78 16.45 1.83
N GLU A 128 8.33 16.65 3.07
CA GLU A 128 8.83 17.67 4.00
C GLU A 128 9.09 17.10 5.41
N PRO A 129 10.08 17.64 6.16
CA PRO A 129 10.46 17.13 7.49
C PRO A 129 9.45 17.45 8.62
N THR A 130 8.54 18.40 8.42
CA THR A 130 7.54 18.87 9.42
C THR A 130 6.16 19.04 8.76
N GLY A 131 5.07 18.99 9.53
CA GLY A 131 3.71 19.12 9.00
C GLY A 131 3.15 17.87 8.31
N PRO A 132 1.89 17.92 7.83
CA PRO A 132 1.24 16.82 7.14
C PRO A 132 1.92 16.54 5.80
N ASN A 133 2.30 15.28 5.57
CA ASN A 133 2.80 14.83 4.27
C ASN A 133 1.63 14.60 3.31
N LEU A 134 1.10 15.69 2.76
CA LEU A 134 0.07 15.66 1.73
C LEU A 134 0.78 15.60 0.38
N ARG A 135 1.09 14.40 -0.12
CA ARG A 135 1.81 14.26 -1.41
C ARG A 135 1.05 14.85 -2.61
N GLY A 136 -0.16 15.37 -2.41
CA GLY A 136 -0.96 16.03 -3.46
C GLY A 136 -1.34 15.09 -4.60
N GLN A 137 -1.22 13.78 -4.37
CA GLN A 137 -1.55 12.72 -5.31
C GLN A 137 -2.29 11.62 -4.57
N GLN A 138 -3.17 10.95 -5.30
CA GLN A 138 -3.77 9.70 -4.84
C GLN A 138 -2.74 8.57 -4.97
N LEU A 139 -2.80 7.61 -4.06
CA LEU A 139 -2.00 6.39 -4.05
C LEU A 139 -2.93 5.19 -3.97
N VAL A 140 -2.44 4.05 -4.46
CA VAL A 140 -3.10 2.76 -4.27
C VAL A 140 -2.28 1.96 -3.27
N PHE A 141 -2.88 1.60 -2.14
CA PHE A 141 -2.28 0.72 -1.14
C PHE A 141 -2.78 -0.70 -1.31
N VAL A 142 -1.87 -1.66 -1.16
CA VAL A 142 -2.17 -3.09 -1.14
C VAL A 142 -2.02 -3.59 0.30
N GLY A 143 -3.01 -4.33 0.77
CA GLY A 143 -3.03 -4.79 2.16
C GLY A 143 -4.33 -5.48 2.54
N HIS A 144 -4.54 -5.66 3.84
CA HIS A 144 -5.69 -6.39 4.39
C HIS A 144 -6.17 -5.79 5.72
N PHE A 145 -7.36 -6.18 6.13
CA PHE A 145 -7.86 -5.97 7.49
C PHE A 145 -7.64 -7.23 8.34
N ALA A 146 -8.04 -7.18 9.61
CA ALA A 146 -8.09 -8.36 10.49
C ALA A 146 -6.75 -9.10 10.65
N ASP A 147 -5.64 -8.38 10.64
CA ASP A 147 -4.31 -8.96 10.82
C ASP A 147 -4.18 -9.73 12.14
N ASP A 148 -3.49 -10.88 12.10
CA ASP A 148 -3.33 -11.76 13.27
C ASP A 148 -2.66 -11.05 14.46
N ALA A 149 -1.79 -10.05 14.21
CA ALA A 149 -1.18 -9.26 15.27
C ALA A 149 -2.20 -8.46 16.10
N ALA A 150 -3.40 -8.18 15.55
CA ALA A 150 -4.47 -7.51 16.28
C ALA A 150 -4.93 -8.30 17.52
N ALA A 151 -4.78 -9.63 17.53
CA ALA A 151 -5.06 -10.46 18.70
C ALA A 151 -4.12 -10.19 19.89
N SER A 152 -2.96 -9.59 19.63
CA SER A 152 -1.97 -9.20 20.65
C SER A 152 -2.09 -7.71 21.05
N CYS A 153 -3.10 -6.99 20.53
CA CYS A 153 -3.37 -5.63 20.96
C CYS A 153 -3.95 -5.59 22.38
N VAL A 154 -3.64 -4.52 23.13
CA VAL A 154 -4.29 -4.29 24.43
C VAL A 154 -5.81 -4.18 24.26
N PRO A 155 -6.62 -4.64 25.24
CA PRO A 155 -8.08 -4.71 25.09
C PRO A 155 -8.74 -3.41 24.64
N GLU A 156 -8.23 -2.27 25.09
CA GLU A 156 -8.74 -0.94 24.76
C GLU A 156 -8.52 -0.55 23.29
N ARG A 157 -7.61 -1.25 22.58
CA ARG A 157 -7.22 -0.98 21.19
C ARG A 157 -7.54 -2.10 20.22
N ALA A 158 -8.00 -3.25 20.73
CA ALA A 158 -8.25 -4.44 19.91
C ALA A 158 -9.12 -4.12 18.69
N GLU A 159 -10.21 -3.37 18.88
CA GLU A 159 -11.10 -3.02 17.77
C GLU A 159 -10.40 -2.18 16.70
N ARG A 160 -9.71 -1.12 17.12
CA ARG A 160 -8.94 -0.26 16.21
C ARG A 160 -7.89 -1.06 15.45
N CYS A 161 -7.17 -1.96 16.13
CA CYS A 161 -6.15 -2.79 15.50
C CYS A 161 -6.74 -3.66 14.38
N ARG A 162 -7.89 -4.29 14.62
CA ARG A 162 -8.54 -5.14 13.60
C ARG A 162 -9.04 -4.33 12.40
N MET A 163 -9.56 -3.12 12.65
CA MET A 163 -10.08 -2.21 11.63
C MET A 163 -8.98 -1.41 10.91
N THR A 164 -7.73 -1.49 11.36
CA THR A 164 -6.62 -0.81 10.70
C THR A 164 -6.24 -1.58 9.44
N PHE A 165 -6.09 -0.86 8.33
CA PHE A 165 -5.60 -1.46 7.09
C PHE A 165 -4.09 -1.68 7.19
N VAL A 166 -3.70 -2.95 7.17
CA VAL A 166 -2.30 -3.36 7.24
C VAL A 166 -1.73 -3.37 5.84
N VAL A 167 -0.84 -2.42 5.59
CA VAL A 167 -0.23 -2.18 4.28
C VAL A 167 0.96 -3.10 4.09
N GLU A 168 0.96 -3.78 2.95
CA GLU A 168 2.05 -4.62 2.48
C GLU A 168 2.88 -3.92 1.39
N ASP A 169 2.21 -3.22 0.48
CA ASP A 169 2.83 -2.50 -0.64
C ASP A 169 2.02 -1.26 -1.04
N TYR A 170 2.60 -0.39 -1.87
CA TYR A 170 1.88 0.75 -2.47
C TYR A 170 2.37 1.04 -3.89
N ASP A 171 1.46 1.56 -4.72
CA ASP A 171 1.76 2.06 -6.06
C ASP A 171 1.47 3.56 -6.16
N GLU A 172 2.33 4.29 -6.86
CA GLU A 172 2.14 5.70 -7.21
C GLU A 172 1.30 5.88 -8.48
N MET A 173 0.99 4.80 -9.20
CA MET A 173 0.19 4.83 -10.41
C MET A 173 -1.31 4.73 -10.08
N VAL A 174 -1.98 5.88 -9.98
CA VAL A 174 -3.41 5.96 -10.33
C VAL A 174 -3.44 6.27 -11.83
N ARG A 175 -3.72 5.26 -12.65
CA ARG A 175 -3.74 5.39 -14.12
C ARG A 175 -5.03 6.03 -14.63
#